data_AF-A0A960BX23-F1
#
_entry.id   AF-A0A960BX23-F1
#
_cell.length_a   1.000
_cell.length_b   1.000
_cell.length_c   1.000
_cell.angle_alpha   90.00
_cell.angle_beta   90.00
_cell.angle_gamma   90.00
#
_symmetry.space_group_name_H-M   'P 1'
#
loop_
_entity.id
_entity.type
_entity.pdbx_description
1 polymer ?
#
loop_
_entity_poly.entity_id
_entity_poly.type
_entity_poly.pdbx_seq_one_letter_code
_entity_poly.pdbx_strand_id
1 'polypeptide(L)'
;IHDRAEAVFSRFTGLVGDQVPLPEIGPSPTRLQKWFECPHHYFQRYILGLREEDDPDETVEMSPLDEGTLLHRILERLVSEWQEPGFGHPWPDQLVGRLQEITDEEFLAAETSMLIGLHIPWERTKDKLRADLHAWIASDEALRAGRWKPWATELHFDDLEVPLPDGTSLTLQGSVDRVDVDAAGNLRVLDYKSGKAAKYARLCEEEPTDQGKFLQLPLYALAAQRDLGAGPEPTRADYWFISAGQKGKTAGYDVTDDVLGRALEVIQVAVDGHRGGLFPPRPIAHSKGWECPSCQADDGKDRYDSEWFEQLLDDDLLSAYRGVIS
;
A
#
# COMPACT_ATOMS: atom_id res chain seq x y z
N ILE A 1 -29.30 -5.89 -17.42
CA ILE A 1 -29.45 -7.35 -17.21
C ILE A 1 -28.82 -8.12 -18.37
N HIS A 2 -29.16 -7.84 -19.64
CA HIS A 2 -28.55 -8.50 -20.80
C HIS A 2 -27.02 -8.27 -20.91
N ASP A 3 -26.57 -7.02 -20.88
CA ASP A 3 -25.13 -6.68 -21.00
C ASP A 3 -24.27 -7.34 -19.92
N ARG A 4 -24.79 -7.44 -18.68
CA ARG A 4 -24.12 -8.14 -17.58
C ARG A 4 -24.06 -9.64 -17.80
N ALA A 5 -25.08 -10.26 -18.38
CA ALA A 5 -25.06 -11.69 -18.68
C ALA A 5 -24.11 -12.04 -19.85
N GLU A 6 -23.90 -11.10 -20.77
CA GLU A 6 -23.09 -11.29 -21.99
C GLU A 6 -21.68 -10.69 -21.91
N ALA A 7 -21.25 -10.25 -20.72
CA ALA A 7 -19.94 -9.61 -20.51
C ALA A 7 -19.67 -8.43 -21.46
N VAL A 8 -20.69 -7.66 -21.82
CA VAL A 8 -20.54 -6.47 -22.66
C VAL A 8 -20.11 -5.30 -21.78
N PHE A 9 -19.03 -4.60 -22.15
CA PHE A 9 -18.60 -3.41 -21.43
C PHE A 9 -19.51 -2.23 -21.75
N SER A 10 -20.30 -1.81 -20.76
CA SER A 10 -21.35 -0.82 -20.89
C SER A 10 -21.58 -0.13 -19.54
N ARG A 11 -22.53 0.80 -19.49
CA ARG A 11 -22.92 1.48 -18.24
C ARG A 11 -23.34 0.55 -17.10
N PHE A 12 -23.66 -0.71 -17.40
CA PHE A 12 -24.04 -1.70 -16.40
C PHE A 12 -22.86 -2.55 -15.89
N THR A 13 -21.71 -2.45 -16.54
CA THR A 13 -20.47 -3.22 -16.27
C THR A 13 -19.25 -2.29 -16.13
N GLY A 14 -19.48 -1.00 -15.86
CA GLY A 14 -18.42 -0.08 -15.44
C GLY A 14 -18.10 1.08 -16.37
N LEU A 15 -18.79 1.24 -17.51
CA LEU A 15 -18.57 2.38 -18.42
C LEU A 15 -19.43 3.58 -18.03
N VAL A 16 -18.82 4.56 -17.36
CA VAL A 16 -19.44 5.85 -17.05
C VAL A 16 -19.29 6.83 -18.22
N GLY A 17 -18.15 6.78 -18.91
CA GLY A 17 -17.79 7.70 -19.99
C GLY A 17 -17.20 9.04 -19.51
N ASP A 18 -16.67 9.81 -20.46
CA ASP A 18 -15.93 11.07 -20.23
C ASP A 18 -16.83 12.30 -20.00
N GLN A 19 -18.13 12.17 -20.21
CA GLN A 19 -19.11 13.26 -20.08
C GLN A 19 -19.51 13.53 -18.62
N VAL A 20 -19.17 12.63 -17.69
CA VAL A 20 -19.49 12.78 -16.27
C VAL A 20 -18.28 13.40 -15.57
N PRO A 21 -18.43 14.55 -14.88
CA PRO A 21 -17.33 15.14 -14.14
C PRO A 21 -16.95 14.23 -12.97
N LEU A 22 -15.73 13.69 -13.02
CA LEU A 22 -15.16 12.87 -11.96
C LEU A 22 -14.18 13.72 -11.13
N PRO A 23 -14.09 13.49 -9.81
CA PRO A 23 -13.01 14.07 -9.01
C PRO A 23 -11.66 13.57 -9.52
N GLU A 24 -10.55 14.23 -9.18
CA GLU A 24 -9.23 13.72 -9.53
C GLU A 24 -8.99 12.30 -8.97
N ILE A 25 -8.22 11.51 -9.73
CA ILE A 25 -7.87 10.16 -9.32
C ILE A 25 -6.96 10.21 -8.09
N GLY A 26 -7.21 9.28 -7.17
CA GLY A 26 -6.47 8.98 -5.96
C GLY A 26 -5.36 9.95 -5.57
N PRO A 27 -5.55 10.80 -4.54
CA PRO A 27 -4.50 11.67 -4.07
C PRO A 27 -3.36 10.89 -3.40
N SER A 28 -3.34 9.55 -3.37
CA SER A 28 -2.26 8.80 -2.72
C SER A 28 -1.87 7.54 -3.49
N PRO A 29 -0.62 7.05 -3.35
CA PRO A 29 -0.17 5.79 -3.94
C PRO A 29 -1.07 4.60 -3.59
N THR A 30 -1.54 4.53 -2.34
CA THR A 30 -2.43 3.47 -1.88
C THR A 30 -3.80 3.53 -2.57
N ARG A 31 -4.34 4.72 -2.84
CA ARG A 31 -5.61 4.88 -3.55
C ARG A 31 -5.48 4.57 -5.04
N LEU A 32 -4.34 4.85 -5.67
CA LEU A 32 -4.04 4.38 -7.03
C LEU A 32 -4.02 2.85 -7.12
N GLN A 33 -3.37 2.16 -6.17
CA GLN A 33 -3.40 0.69 -6.12
C GLN A 33 -4.83 0.14 -5.99
N LYS A 34 -5.72 0.81 -5.23
CA LYS A 34 -7.13 0.41 -5.11
C LYS A 34 -7.88 0.45 -6.43
N TRP A 35 -7.49 1.32 -7.37
CA TRP A 35 -8.06 1.31 -8.71
C TRP A 35 -7.69 0.02 -9.43
N PHE A 36 -6.43 -0.44 -9.36
CA PHE A 36 -6.02 -1.71 -9.97
C PHE A 36 -6.60 -2.93 -9.25
N GLU A 37 -6.76 -2.91 -7.92
CA GLU A 37 -7.40 -4.00 -7.18
C GLU A 37 -8.80 -4.30 -7.72
N CYS A 38 -9.63 -3.28 -7.92
CA CYS A 38 -10.91 -3.38 -8.64
C CYS A 38 -11.43 -1.99 -9.00
N PRO A 39 -11.41 -1.59 -10.29
CA PRO A 39 -11.88 -0.27 -10.72
C PRO A 39 -13.35 -0.01 -10.35
N HIS A 40 -14.20 -1.04 -10.44
CA HIS A 40 -15.61 -0.93 -10.04
C HIS A 40 -15.79 -0.65 -8.54
N HIS A 41 -15.06 -1.34 -7.67
CA HIS A 41 -15.10 -1.07 -6.23
C HIS A 41 -14.53 0.32 -5.91
N TYR A 42 -13.47 0.73 -6.60
CA TYR A 42 -12.93 2.08 -6.50
C TYR A 42 -14.00 3.13 -6.83
N PHE A 43 -14.75 2.94 -7.92
CA PHE A 43 -15.84 3.84 -8.30
C PHE A 43 -16.90 3.94 -7.21
N GLN A 44 -17.38 2.81 -6.69
CA GLN A 44 -18.36 2.78 -5.62
C GLN A 44 -17.88 3.49 -4.36
N ARG A 45 -16.67 3.18 -3.89
CA ARG A 45 -16.16 3.70 -2.62
C ARG A 45 -15.74 5.16 -2.70
N TYR A 46 -15.02 5.54 -3.75
CA TYR A 46 -14.34 6.83 -3.83
C TYR A 46 -15.03 7.86 -4.72
N ILE A 47 -15.93 7.43 -5.62
CA ILE A 47 -16.68 8.34 -6.50
C ILE A 47 -18.13 8.46 -6.03
N LEU A 48 -18.80 7.34 -5.76
CA LEU A 48 -20.17 7.35 -5.23
C LEU A 48 -20.22 7.54 -3.71
N GLY A 49 -19.12 7.32 -3.00
CA GLY A 49 -19.05 7.46 -1.55
C GLY A 49 -19.75 6.33 -0.79
N LEU A 50 -19.96 5.17 -1.42
CA LEU A 50 -20.51 4.00 -0.75
C LEU A 50 -19.52 3.46 0.28
N ARG A 51 -19.97 3.35 1.52
CA ARG A 51 -19.22 2.76 2.61
C ARG A 51 -19.99 1.54 3.09
N GLU A 52 -19.30 0.42 3.23
CA GLU A 52 -19.81 -0.66 4.08
C GLU A 52 -19.96 -0.06 5.49
N GLU A 53 -21.13 -0.24 6.11
CA GLU A 53 -21.28 0.06 7.53
C GLU A 53 -20.49 -1.00 8.28
N ASP A 54 -19.40 -0.58 8.93
CA ASP A 54 -18.72 -1.43 9.89
C ASP A 54 -19.70 -1.66 11.05
N ASP A 55 -20.28 -2.86 11.18
CA ASP A 55 -21.12 -3.20 12.32
C ASP A 55 -20.22 -3.28 13.56
N PRO A 56 -20.29 -2.31 14.50
CA PRO A 56 -19.41 -2.28 15.66
C PRO A 56 -19.63 -3.49 16.57
N ASP A 57 -20.79 -4.15 16.48
CA ASP A 57 -21.13 -5.33 17.26
C ASP A 57 -20.55 -6.63 16.66
N GLU A 58 -20.08 -6.62 15.40
CA GLU A 58 -19.48 -7.79 14.75
C GLU A 58 -17.96 -7.92 14.95
N THR A 59 -17.25 -6.82 15.20
CA THR A 59 -15.78 -6.83 15.39
C THR A 59 -15.39 -6.67 16.87
N VAL A 60 -15.18 -7.80 17.53
CA VAL A 60 -14.69 -7.91 18.91
C VAL A 60 -13.16 -7.76 18.99
N GLU A 61 -12.45 -7.93 17.88
CA GLU A 61 -10.99 -7.93 17.81
C GLU A 61 -10.45 -6.72 17.04
N MET A 62 -9.23 -6.27 17.37
CA MET A 62 -8.52 -5.24 16.62
C MET A 62 -8.33 -5.69 15.17
N SER A 63 -8.64 -4.83 14.20
CA SER A 63 -8.47 -5.18 12.79
C SER A 63 -6.98 -5.24 12.42
N PRO A 64 -6.59 -6.02 11.39
CA PRO A 64 -5.20 -6.01 10.90
C PRO A 64 -4.69 -4.63 10.44
N LEU A 65 -5.61 -3.74 10.04
CA LEU A 65 -5.29 -2.36 9.66
C LEU A 65 -4.93 -1.52 10.89
N ASP A 66 -5.71 -1.65 11.95
CA ASP A 66 -5.46 -0.97 13.23
C ASP A 66 -4.17 -1.47 13.88
N GLU A 67 -3.93 -2.79 13.86
CA GLU A 67 -2.66 -3.37 14.31
C GLU A 67 -1.47 -2.77 13.56
N GLY A 68 -1.57 -2.64 12.23
CA GLY A 68 -0.53 -2.04 11.41
C GLY A 68 -0.28 -0.57 11.75
N THR A 69 -1.36 0.21 11.89
CA THR A 69 -1.32 1.64 12.24
C THR A 69 -0.67 1.86 13.61
N LEU A 70 -1.04 1.05 14.60
CA LEU A 70 -0.47 1.08 15.94
C LEU A 70 1.03 0.80 15.92
N LEU A 71 1.43 -0.20 15.13
CA LEU A 71 2.83 -0.58 15.02
C LEU A 71 3.65 0.54 14.36
N HIS A 72 3.18 1.07 13.22
CA HIS A 72 3.83 2.20 12.53
C HIS A 72 4.10 3.36 13.49
N ARG A 73 3.08 3.78 14.25
CA ARG A 73 3.19 4.86 15.23
C ARG A 73 4.24 4.57 16.31
N ILE A 74 4.28 3.34 16.85
CA ILE A 74 5.29 2.97 17.86
C ILE A 74 6.71 3.07 17.28
N LEU A 75 6.92 2.55 16.07
CA LEU A 75 8.24 2.58 15.43
C LEU A 75 8.66 3.99 15.04
N GLU A 76 7.75 4.80 14.51
CA GLU A 76 7.97 6.21 14.21
C GLU A 76 8.42 6.97 15.46
N ARG A 77 7.68 6.84 16.56
CA ARG A 77 8.01 7.47 17.85
C ARG A 77 9.39 7.03 18.34
N LEU A 78 9.70 5.75 18.27
CA LEU A 78 11.00 5.24 18.71
C LEU A 78 12.16 5.81 17.86
N VAL A 79 12.04 5.74 16.54
CA VAL A 79 13.13 6.16 15.63
C VAL A 79 13.33 7.68 15.68
N SER A 80 12.25 8.45 15.78
CA SER A 80 12.33 9.92 15.91
C SER A 80 12.96 10.39 17.23
N GLU A 81 12.87 9.60 18.31
CA GLU A 81 13.59 9.87 19.57
C GLU A 81 15.12 9.63 19.44
N TRP A 82 15.59 8.96 18.39
CA TRP A 82 17.02 8.75 18.14
C TRP A 82 17.66 9.97 17.46
N GLN A 83 18.12 10.92 18.26
CA GLN A 83 18.55 12.25 17.80
C GLN A 83 19.77 12.26 16.85
N GLU A 84 20.74 11.35 16.99
CA GLU A 84 21.90 11.26 16.10
C GLU A 84 22.35 9.80 15.91
N PRO A 85 21.66 9.01 15.06
CA PRO A 85 22.13 7.70 14.69
C PRO A 85 23.40 7.83 13.84
N GLY A 86 24.52 7.32 14.35
CA GLY A 86 25.66 7.04 13.48
C GLY A 86 25.35 5.86 12.55
N PHE A 87 26.08 5.73 11.44
CA PHE A 87 25.89 4.63 10.49
C PHE A 87 26.06 3.26 11.16
N GLY A 88 24.98 2.46 11.14
CA GLY A 88 24.96 1.13 11.72
C GLY A 88 25.28 1.02 13.21
N HIS A 89 25.16 2.09 13.99
CA HIS A 89 25.31 2.01 15.45
C HIS A 89 24.25 1.08 16.06
N PRO A 90 24.59 0.26 17.07
CA PRO A 90 23.58 -0.53 17.77
C PRO A 90 22.56 0.38 18.45
N TRP A 91 21.37 -0.15 18.72
CA TRP A 91 20.38 0.57 19.51
C TRP A 91 20.92 0.77 20.94
N PRO A 92 20.91 2.01 21.48
CA PRO A 92 21.26 2.25 22.87
C PRO A 92 20.30 1.50 23.80
N ASP A 93 20.81 0.86 24.86
CA ASP A 93 20.00 0.14 25.85
C ASP A 93 18.84 1.00 26.40
N GLN A 94 19.05 2.30 26.54
CA GLN A 94 18.03 3.27 26.95
C GLN A 94 16.88 3.37 25.94
N LEU A 95 17.17 3.39 24.64
CA LEU A 95 16.13 3.42 23.60
C LEU A 95 15.45 2.06 23.44
N VAL A 96 16.19 0.95 23.65
CA VAL A 96 15.58 -0.38 23.71
C VAL A 96 14.58 -0.49 24.88
N GLY A 97 14.93 0.05 26.05
CA GLY A 97 13.99 0.18 27.18
C GLY A 97 12.82 1.11 26.84
N ARG A 98 13.10 2.25 26.18
CA ARG A 98 12.09 3.23 25.77
C ARG A 98 11.05 2.66 24.82
N LEU A 99 11.41 1.72 23.94
CA LEU A 99 10.45 1.00 23.10
C LEU A 99 9.34 0.34 23.92
N GLN A 100 9.67 -0.25 25.08
CA GLN A 100 8.67 -0.88 25.95
C GLN A 100 7.70 0.16 26.52
N GLU A 101 8.22 1.31 26.95
CA GLU A 101 7.42 2.42 27.47
C GLU A 101 6.48 2.99 26.40
N ILE A 102 7.00 3.28 25.20
CA ILE A 102 6.20 3.76 24.06
C ILE A 102 5.10 2.74 23.72
N THR A 103 5.44 1.45 23.71
CA THR A 103 4.47 0.37 23.43
C THR A 103 3.35 0.36 24.47
N ASP A 104 3.67 0.49 25.76
CA ASP A 104 2.69 0.52 26.85
C ASP A 104 1.79 1.74 26.78
N GLU A 105 2.36 2.91 26.49
CA GLU A 105 1.63 4.17 26.30
C GLU A 105 0.62 4.05 25.13
N GLU A 106 1.05 3.50 23.99
CA GLU A 106 0.19 3.34 22.82
C GLU A 106 -0.89 2.26 23.02
N PHE A 107 -0.58 1.19 23.75
CA PHE A 107 -1.59 0.20 24.13
C PHE A 107 -2.68 0.80 25.03
N LEU A 108 -2.29 1.61 26.02
CA LEU A 108 -3.26 2.29 26.89
C LEU A 108 -4.11 3.30 26.12
N ALA A 109 -3.50 4.02 25.17
CA ALA A 109 -4.23 4.94 24.30
C ALA A 109 -5.23 4.19 23.40
N ALA A 110 -4.82 3.07 22.81
CA ALA A 110 -5.69 2.19 22.03
C ALA A 110 -6.88 1.68 22.86
N GLU A 111 -6.62 1.18 24.08
CA GLU A 111 -7.64 0.73 25.04
C GLU A 111 -8.65 1.82 25.42
N THR A 112 -8.23 3.08 25.45
CA THR A 112 -9.10 4.21 25.79
C THR A 112 -9.95 4.65 24.60
N SER A 113 -9.41 4.54 23.39
CA SER A 113 -10.07 4.96 22.13
C SER A 113 -10.99 3.91 21.52
N MET A 114 -10.66 2.63 21.69
CA MET A 114 -11.46 1.50 21.23
C MET A 114 -12.35 1.06 22.39
N LEU A 115 -13.67 1.04 22.20
CA LEU A 115 -14.59 0.32 23.09
C LEU A 115 -14.34 -1.19 22.91
N ILE A 116 -13.21 -1.71 23.42
CA ILE A 116 -12.79 -3.10 23.21
C ILE A 116 -13.77 -4.03 23.92
N GLY A 117 -14.72 -4.58 23.17
CA GLY A 117 -15.54 -5.70 23.60
C GLY A 117 -14.63 -6.90 23.86
N LEU A 118 -14.51 -7.33 25.12
CA LEU A 118 -13.71 -8.46 25.62
C LEU A 118 -12.18 -8.23 25.67
N HIS A 119 -11.63 -8.23 26.88
CA HIS A 119 -10.20 -8.03 27.16
C HIS A 119 -9.25 -9.15 26.65
N ILE A 120 -9.75 -10.36 26.33
CA ILE A 120 -8.88 -11.53 26.07
C ILE A 120 -8.20 -11.50 24.67
N PRO A 121 -8.89 -11.20 23.55
CA PRO A 121 -8.24 -11.06 22.25
C PRO A 121 -7.18 -9.95 22.24
N TRP A 122 -7.38 -8.91 23.04
CA TRP A 122 -6.46 -7.79 23.12
C TRP A 122 -5.13 -8.15 23.79
N GLU A 123 -5.12 -8.88 24.91
CA GLU A 123 -3.87 -9.33 25.55
C GLU A 123 -2.98 -10.16 24.60
N ARG A 124 -3.59 -11.04 23.80
CA ARG A 124 -2.85 -11.81 22.78
C ARG A 124 -2.25 -10.93 21.68
N THR A 125 -2.99 -9.89 21.29
CA THR A 125 -2.53 -8.90 20.31
C THR A 125 -1.35 -8.12 20.87
N LYS A 126 -1.42 -7.69 22.14
CA LYS A 126 -0.30 -7.03 22.84
C LYS A 126 0.93 -7.93 22.89
N ASP A 127 0.80 -9.20 23.28
CA ASP A 127 1.92 -10.15 23.32
C ASP A 127 2.58 -10.34 21.95
N LYS A 128 1.76 -10.48 20.90
CA LYS A 128 2.23 -10.57 19.51
C LYS A 128 3.00 -9.31 19.10
N LEU A 129 2.41 -8.12 19.28
CA LEU A 129 3.04 -6.85 18.90
C LEU A 129 4.35 -6.61 19.66
N ARG A 130 4.42 -6.94 20.96
CA ARG A 130 5.68 -6.89 21.72
C ARG A 130 6.75 -7.81 21.13
N ALA A 131 6.38 -9.03 20.74
CA ALA A 131 7.31 -9.97 20.13
C ALA A 131 7.81 -9.46 18.76
N ASP A 132 6.93 -8.87 17.96
CA ASP A 132 7.25 -8.27 16.67
C ASP A 132 8.21 -7.07 16.84
N LEU A 133 7.89 -6.14 17.73
CA LEU A 133 8.71 -4.95 18.03
C LEU A 133 10.08 -5.31 18.63
N HIS A 134 10.14 -6.31 19.49
CA HIS A 134 11.41 -6.79 20.02
C HIS A 134 12.27 -7.47 18.94
N ALA A 135 11.65 -8.25 18.04
CA ALA A 135 12.35 -8.83 16.90
C ALA A 135 12.80 -7.78 15.87
N TRP A 136 12.08 -6.66 15.80
CA TRP A 136 12.40 -5.55 14.92
C TRP A 136 13.74 -4.90 15.25
N ILE A 137 14.08 -4.68 16.53
CA ILE A 137 15.38 -4.07 16.94
C ILE A 137 16.56 -4.81 16.32
N ALA A 138 16.64 -6.13 16.50
CA ALA A 138 17.73 -6.92 15.93
C ALA A 138 17.69 -6.95 14.39
N SER A 139 16.49 -6.89 13.80
CA SER A 139 16.32 -6.83 12.34
C SER A 139 16.79 -5.48 11.78
N ASP A 140 16.54 -4.39 12.49
CA ASP A 140 16.95 -3.03 12.12
C ASP A 140 18.48 -2.87 12.18
N GLU A 141 19.12 -3.37 13.23
CA GLU A 141 20.60 -3.38 13.31
C GLU A 141 21.21 -4.15 12.14
N ALA A 142 20.66 -5.33 11.85
CA ALA A 142 21.10 -6.15 10.72
C ALA A 142 20.81 -5.48 9.37
N LEU A 143 19.71 -4.75 9.24
CA LEU A 143 19.35 -4.03 8.02
C LEU A 143 20.26 -2.83 7.78
N ARG A 144 20.64 -2.12 8.85
CA ARG A 144 21.56 -0.98 8.78
C ARG A 144 23.00 -1.42 8.54
N ALA A 145 23.43 -2.57 9.06
CA ALA A 145 24.68 -3.27 8.73
C ALA A 145 25.95 -2.39 8.62
N GLY A 146 26.11 -1.38 9.48
CA GLY A 146 27.26 -0.45 9.40
C GLY A 146 27.21 0.58 8.26
N ARG A 147 26.17 0.54 7.42
CA ARG A 147 26.03 1.37 6.20
C ARG A 147 24.99 2.47 6.35
N TRP A 148 23.82 2.13 6.88
CA TRP A 148 22.66 3.01 6.87
C TRP A 148 22.44 3.67 8.22
N LYS A 149 21.85 4.86 8.20
CA LYS A 149 21.23 5.50 9.36
C LYS A 149 19.85 6.03 8.99
N PRO A 150 18.89 6.04 9.93
CA PRO A 150 17.64 6.79 9.76
C PRO A 150 17.94 8.25 9.41
N TRP A 151 17.26 8.76 8.40
CA TRP A 151 17.26 10.17 8.04
C TRP A 151 15.90 10.81 8.34
N ALA A 152 14.82 10.15 7.93
CA ALA A 152 13.46 10.59 8.20
C ALA A 152 12.56 9.39 8.53
N THR A 153 11.54 9.65 9.35
CA THR A 153 10.40 8.75 9.54
C THR A 153 9.14 9.55 9.31
N GLU A 154 8.11 8.89 8.78
CA GLU A 154 6.84 9.54 8.44
C GLU A 154 7.07 10.79 7.56
N LEU A 155 7.85 10.62 6.48
CA LEU A 155 8.17 11.71 5.56
C LEU A 155 6.91 12.07 4.75
N HIS A 156 6.18 13.07 5.24
CA HIS A 156 4.97 13.57 4.59
C HIS A 156 5.27 14.36 3.31
N PHE A 157 4.42 14.14 2.31
CA PHE A 157 4.36 14.94 1.10
C PHE A 157 2.90 15.21 0.77
N ASP A 158 2.56 16.45 0.40
CA ASP A 158 1.18 16.84 0.08
C ASP A 158 0.99 17.22 -1.40
N ASP A 159 2.11 17.44 -2.09
CA ASP A 159 2.20 18.07 -3.42
C ASP A 159 3.26 17.38 -4.29
N LEU A 160 3.41 16.06 -4.16
CA LEU A 160 4.32 15.32 -5.01
C LEU A 160 3.82 15.33 -6.45
N GLU A 161 4.47 16.13 -7.30
CA GLU A 161 4.24 16.16 -8.73
C GLU A 161 4.84 14.92 -9.41
N VAL A 162 3.97 14.02 -9.85
CA VAL A 162 4.33 12.81 -10.59
C VAL A 162 4.16 13.07 -12.08
N PRO A 163 5.25 13.10 -12.88
CA PRO A 163 5.15 13.32 -14.32
C PRO A 163 4.54 12.10 -15.00
N LEU A 164 3.60 12.33 -15.91
CA LEU A 164 2.94 11.28 -16.67
C LEU A 164 3.49 11.20 -18.10
N PRO A 165 3.49 10.01 -18.73
CA PRO A 165 3.92 9.82 -20.12
C PRO A 165 3.21 10.73 -21.14
N ASP A 166 1.96 11.12 -20.90
CA ASP A 166 1.20 12.04 -21.76
C ASP A 166 1.65 13.52 -21.67
N GLY A 167 2.63 13.82 -20.81
CA GLY A 167 3.15 15.17 -20.57
C GLY A 167 2.35 15.97 -19.53
N THR A 168 1.30 15.40 -18.95
CA THR A 168 0.60 15.96 -17.79
C THR A 168 1.31 15.54 -16.48
N SER A 169 0.85 16.06 -15.35
CA SER A 169 1.29 15.62 -14.02
C SER A 169 0.10 15.21 -13.15
N LEU A 170 0.37 14.34 -12.20
CA LEU A 170 -0.56 13.97 -11.13
C LEU A 170 0.04 14.42 -9.80
N THR A 171 -0.71 15.22 -9.04
CA THR A 171 -0.30 15.63 -7.69
C THR A 171 -0.74 14.58 -6.68
N LEU A 172 0.21 14.06 -5.89
CA LEU A 172 -0.04 13.09 -4.84
C LEU A 172 0.35 13.61 -3.46
N GLN A 173 -0.39 13.15 -2.46
CA GLN A 173 -0.10 13.24 -1.04
C GLN A 173 0.11 11.85 -0.43
N GLY A 174 0.86 11.79 0.66
CA GLY A 174 1.16 10.55 1.35
C GLY A 174 2.28 10.71 2.37
N SER A 175 2.79 9.57 2.81
CA SER A 175 3.87 9.51 3.77
C SER A 175 4.74 8.29 3.49
N VAL A 176 6.06 8.47 3.62
CA VAL A 176 7.02 7.37 3.56
C VAL A 176 7.38 6.98 5.00
N ASP A 177 7.09 5.74 5.40
CA ASP A 177 7.26 5.30 6.79
C ASP A 177 8.69 5.56 7.31
N ARG A 178 9.71 5.25 6.51
CA ARG A 178 11.10 5.54 6.85
C ARG A 178 12.00 5.69 5.62
N VAL A 179 12.91 6.64 5.73
CA VAL A 179 13.99 6.87 4.77
C VAL A 179 15.33 6.81 5.51
N ASP A 180 16.20 5.94 5.05
CA ASP A 180 17.57 5.79 5.50
C ASP A 180 18.55 6.38 4.47
N VAL A 181 19.69 6.89 4.95
CA VAL A 181 20.77 7.42 4.11
C VAL A 181 22.09 6.73 4.48
N ASP A 182 22.98 6.55 3.50
CA ASP A 182 24.36 6.11 3.74
C ASP A 182 25.39 7.26 3.64
N ALA A 183 26.65 6.96 3.91
CA ALA A 183 27.72 7.98 3.91
C ALA A 183 27.99 8.60 2.53
N ALA A 184 27.55 7.96 1.44
CA ALA A 184 27.66 8.48 0.08
C ALA A 184 26.41 9.27 -0.36
N GLY A 185 25.39 9.36 0.50
CA GLY A 185 24.12 10.00 0.18
C GLY A 185 23.16 9.12 -0.61
N ASN A 186 23.44 7.81 -0.74
CA ASN A 186 22.45 6.91 -1.33
C ASN A 186 21.25 6.81 -0.40
N LEU A 187 20.08 6.61 -0.99
CA LEU A 187 18.80 6.53 -0.29
C LEU A 187 18.30 5.10 -0.18
N ARG A 188 17.65 4.81 0.94
CA ARG A 188 16.84 3.62 1.12
C ARG A 188 15.49 3.96 1.71
N VAL A 189 14.42 3.70 0.97
CA VAL A 189 13.04 3.81 1.41
C VAL A 189 12.57 2.49 2.00
N LEU A 190 11.88 2.55 3.13
CA LEU A 190 11.31 1.40 3.83
C LEU A 190 9.82 1.67 4.10
N ASP A 191 8.96 0.73 3.71
CA ASP A 191 7.53 0.70 4.07
C ASP A 191 7.28 -0.56 4.93
N TYR A 192 6.82 -0.38 6.16
CA TYR A 192 6.65 -1.46 7.13
C TYR A 192 5.37 -2.25 6.85
N LYS A 193 5.48 -3.58 6.73
CA LYS A 193 4.34 -4.47 6.51
C LYS A 193 4.20 -5.53 7.60
N SER A 194 3.05 -5.55 8.26
CA SER A 194 2.64 -6.62 9.20
C SER A 194 2.11 -7.89 8.49
N GLY A 195 1.91 -7.83 7.17
CA GLY A 195 1.41 -8.93 6.35
C GLY A 195 2.47 -9.97 5.95
N LYS A 196 2.09 -10.92 5.08
CA LYS A 196 2.99 -11.99 4.60
C LYS A 196 3.83 -11.56 3.40
N ALA A 197 5.15 -11.78 3.46
CA ALA A 197 6.10 -11.49 2.38
C ALA A 197 5.81 -12.25 1.09
N ALA A 198 5.21 -13.44 1.19
CA ALA A 198 4.88 -14.26 0.01
C ALA A 198 3.95 -13.56 -0.99
N LYS A 199 3.16 -12.56 -0.55
CA LYS A 199 2.30 -11.76 -1.44
C LYS A 199 3.10 -10.85 -2.40
N TYR A 200 4.38 -10.62 -2.10
CA TYR A 200 5.26 -9.68 -2.80
C TYR A 200 6.33 -10.42 -3.61
N ALA A 201 6.22 -11.75 -3.73
CA ALA A 201 7.27 -12.60 -4.31
C ALA A 201 7.53 -12.34 -5.80
N ARG A 202 6.62 -11.65 -6.50
CA ARG A 202 6.77 -11.27 -7.92
C ARG A 202 7.49 -9.95 -8.12
N LEU A 203 7.70 -9.16 -7.06
CA LEU A 203 8.34 -7.85 -7.19
C LEU A 203 9.82 -7.99 -7.55
N CYS A 204 10.20 -7.38 -8.66
CA CYS A 204 11.57 -7.22 -9.12
C CYS A 204 11.65 -5.98 -10.02
N GLU A 205 12.84 -5.63 -10.51
CA GLU A 205 13.04 -4.46 -11.37
C GLU A 205 12.28 -4.60 -12.71
N GLU A 206 12.13 -5.82 -13.22
CA GLU A 206 11.39 -6.08 -14.47
C GLU A 206 9.87 -6.06 -14.30
N GLU A 207 9.37 -6.34 -13.08
CA GLU A 207 7.94 -6.27 -12.72
C GLU A 207 7.77 -5.53 -11.39
N PRO A 208 8.01 -4.21 -11.37
CA PRO A 208 8.05 -3.43 -10.13
C PRO A 208 6.66 -3.21 -9.53
N THR A 209 5.59 -3.44 -10.31
CA THR A 209 4.22 -3.17 -9.88
C THR A 209 3.38 -4.39 -9.55
N ASP A 210 3.83 -5.60 -9.93
CA ASP A 210 3.01 -6.83 -9.98
C ASP A 210 1.60 -6.53 -10.48
N GLN A 211 1.51 -6.11 -11.76
CA GLN A 211 0.22 -5.84 -12.41
C GLN A 211 -0.58 -4.70 -11.72
N GLY A 212 0.11 -3.63 -11.33
CA GLY A 212 -0.48 -2.45 -10.67
C GLY A 212 -0.88 -2.64 -9.21
N LYS A 213 -0.61 -3.81 -8.61
CA LYS A 213 -0.91 -4.07 -7.19
C LYS A 213 -0.04 -3.25 -6.24
N PHE A 214 1.17 -2.90 -6.67
CA PHE A 214 2.15 -2.18 -5.87
C PHE A 214 2.67 -0.97 -6.65
N LEU A 215 2.41 0.23 -6.13
CA LEU A 215 2.85 1.50 -6.69
C LEU A 215 3.52 2.40 -5.64
N GLN A 216 3.49 2.00 -4.36
CA GLN A 216 4.08 2.79 -3.27
C GLN A 216 5.59 2.97 -3.45
N LEU A 217 6.36 1.89 -3.68
CA LEU A 217 7.83 1.94 -3.63
C LEU A 217 8.45 2.94 -4.64
N PRO A 218 8.08 2.94 -5.94
CA PRO A 218 8.63 3.91 -6.89
C PRO A 218 8.25 5.35 -6.55
N LEU A 219 7.00 5.57 -6.10
CA LEU A 219 6.50 6.89 -5.74
C LEU A 219 7.13 7.43 -4.44
N TYR A 220 7.40 6.54 -3.47
CA TYR A 220 8.08 6.91 -2.24
C TYR A 220 9.57 7.19 -2.47
N ALA A 221 10.22 6.48 -3.40
CA ALA A 221 11.58 6.81 -3.83
C ALA A 221 11.64 8.21 -4.45
N LEU A 222 10.69 8.54 -5.33
CA LEU A 222 10.57 9.88 -5.92
C LEU A 222 10.35 10.97 -4.86
N ALA A 223 9.49 10.72 -3.87
CA ALA A 223 9.26 11.64 -2.76
C ALA A 223 10.51 11.86 -1.91
N ALA A 224 11.25 10.79 -1.58
CA ALA A 224 12.48 10.87 -0.81
C ALA A 224 13.59 11.66 -1.55
N GLN A 225 13.73 11.45 -2.85
CA GLN A 225 14.69 12.19 -3.69
C GLN A 225 14.37 13.68 -3.77
N ARG A 226 13.08 14.04 -3.85
CA ARG A 226 12.62 15.44 -3.86
C ARG A 226 13.04 16.19 -2.59
N ASP A 227 12.83 15.58 -1.43
CA ASP A 227 12.99 16.26 -0.13
C ASP A 227 14.45 16.27 0.36
N LEU A 228 15.20 15.18 0.19
CA LEU A 228 16.61 15.15 0.58
C LEU A 228 17.51 15.93 -0.41
N GLY A 229 17.03 16.12 -1.64
CA GLY A 229 17.85 16.50 -2.78
C GLY A 229 18.52 15.27 -3.41
N ALA A 230 18.81 15.34 -4.71
CA ALA A 230 19.31 14.19 -5.48
C ALA A 230 20.55 13.55 -4.84
N GLY A 231 20.34 12.41 -4.18
CA GLY A 231 21.39 11.43 -3.92
C GLY A 231 21.81 10.74 -5.23
N PRO A 232 22.81 9.87 -5.21
CA PRO A 232 23.12 9.05 -6.38
C PRO A 232 21.95 8.10 -6.67
N GLU A 233 21.52 8.05 -7.94
CA GLU A 233 20.61 7.01 -8.42
C GLU A 233 21.35 5.66 -8.50
N PRO A 234 20.67 4.52 -8.23
CA PRO A 234 19.24 4.40 -7.88
C PRO A 234 18.94 4.47 -6.37
N THR A 235 17.71 4.87 -6.01
CA THR A 235 17.18 4.74 -4.64
C THR A 235 16.73 3.30 -4.38
N ARG A 236 17.23 2.65 -3.32
CA ARG A 236 16.69 1.35 -2.88
C ARG A 236 15.31 1.55 -2.26
N ALA A 237 14.31 0.77 -2.64
CA ALA A 237 13.00 0.80 -1.99
C ALA A 237 12.55 -0.61 -1.60
N ASP A 238 12.15 -0.80 -0.33
CA ASP A 238 11.75 -2.10 0.20
C ASP A 238 10.46 -2.03 1.03
N TYR A 239 9.58 -3.00 0.80
CA TYR A 239 8.64 -3.44 1.83
C TYR A 239 9.38 -4.24 2.89
N TRP A 240 9.29 -3.86 4.15
CA TRP A 240 9.95 -4.52 5.27
C TRP A 240 8.96 -5.25 6.16
N PHE A 241 9.08 -6.58 6.21
CA PHE A 241 8.21 -7.45 6.99
C PHE A 241 8.69 -7.58 8.42
N ILE A 242 7.88 -7.06 9.33
CA ILE A 242 8.23 -6.81 10.73
C ILE A 242 7.72 -7.87 11.70
N SER A 243 6.84 -8.77 11.24
CA SER A 243 6.36 -9.87 12.10
C SER A 243 7.51 -10.79 12.51
N ALA A 244 7.52 -11.24 13.76
CA ALA A 244 8.57 -12.06 14.36
C ALA A 244 8.80 -13.40 13.63
N GLY A 245 7.80 -13.92 12.92
CA GLY A 245 7.93 -15.12 12.07
C GLY A 245 8.61 -14.88 10.71
N GLN A 246 8.88 -13.62 10.35
CA GLN A 246 9.41 -13.19 9.06
C GLN A 246 10.65 -12.29 9.22
N LYS A 247 11.35 -12.40 10.36
CA LYS A 247 12.42 -11.49 10.82
C LYS A 247 13.31 -10.98 9.68
N GLY A 248 13.33 -9.65 9.51
CA GLY A 248 14.24 -8.96 8.60
C GLY A 248 13.99 -9.19 7.11
N LYS A 249 12.92 -9.90 6.72
CA LYS A 249 12.61 -10.08 5.30
C LYS A 249 12.22 -8.75 4.68
N THR A 250 12.75 -8.50 3.50
CA THR A 250 12.39 -7.37 2.66
C THR A 250 11.96 -7.88 1.27
N ALA A 251 11.12 -7.10 0.59
CA ALA A 251 10.77 -7.31 -0.80
C ALA A 251 10.77 -5.95 -1.51
N GLY A 252 11.57 -5.82 -2.56
CA GLY A 252 11.85 -4.53 -3.17
C GLY A 252 12.99 -4.59 -4.17
N TYR A 253 13.35 -3.43 -4.69
CA TYR A 253 14.24 -3.28 -5.83
C TYR A 253 14.93 -1.91 -5.78
N ASP A 254 15.92 -1.73 -6.65
CA ASP A 254 16.51 -0.42 -6.87
C ASP A 254 15.65 0.34 -7.88
N VAL A 255 15.21 1.55 -7.53
CA VAL A 255 14.36 2.39 -8.38
C VAL A 255 15.25 3.14 -9.36
N THR A 256 15.47 2.53 -10.52
CA THR A 256 16.14 3.14 -11.68
C THR A 256 15.17 3.97 -12.52
N ASP A 257 15.67 4.73 -13.49
CA ASP A 257 14.85 5.42 -14.49
C ASP A 257 13.90 4.47 -15.23
N ASP A 258 14.35 3.24 -15.54
CA ASP A 258 13.53 2.23 -16.22
C ASP A 258 12.40 1.72 -15.32
N VAL A 259 12.70 1.46 -14.04
CA VAL A 259 11.71 1.04 -13.03
C VAL A 259 10.67 2.13 -12.81
N LEU A 260 11.12 3.39 -12.68
CA LEU A 260 10.23 4.53 -12.55
C LEU A 260 9.37 4.70 -13.80
N GLY A 261 9.97 4.67 -14.99
CA GLY A 261 9.26 4.74 -16.27
C GLY A 261 8.16 3.69 -16.38
N ARG A 262 8.45 2.44 -16.01
CA ARG A 262 7.46 1.35 -15.99
C ARG A 262 6.31 1.61 -15.02
N ALA A 263 6.61 2.11 -13.83
CA ALA A 263 5.58 2.48 -12.86
C ALA A 263 4.69 3.63 -13.37
N LEU A 264 5.28 4.62 -14.03
CA LEU A 264 4.55 5.76 -14.61
C LEU A 264 3.65 5.34 -15.78
N GLU A 265 4.09 4.40 -16.62
CA GLU A 265 3.22 3.78 -17.65
C GLU A 265 1.98 3.13 -17.03
N VAL A 266 2.17 2.38 -15.95
CA VAL A 266 1.05 1.74 -15.22
C VAL A 266 0.13 2.81 -14.61
N ILE A 267 0.68 3.87 -14.00
CA ILE A 267 -0.12 4.96 -13.44
C ILE A 267 -0.93 5.68 -14.53
N GLN A 268 -0.35 5.91 -15.71
CA GLN A 268 -1.07 6.49 -16.85
C GLN A 268 -2.31 5.67 -17.20
N VAL A 269 -2.21 4.35 -17.24
CA VAL A 269 -3.37 3.47 -17.53
C VAL A 269 -4.50 3.68 -16.52
N ALA A 270 -4.20 3.82 -15.23
CA ALA A 270 -5.21 4.14 -14.23
C ALA A 270 -5.79 5.54 -14.40
N VAL A 271 -4.95 6.54 -14.70
CA VAL A 271 -5.36 7.94 -14.91
C VAL A 271 -6.28 8.05 -16.13
N ASP A 272 -5.92 7.44 -17.25
CA ASP A 272 -6.71 7.43 -18.48
C ASP A 272 -8.01 6.65 -18.30
N GLY A 273 -7.94 5.49 -17.65
CA GLY A 273 -9.12 4.71 -17.29
C GLY A 273 -10.08 5.51 -16.43
N HIS A 274 -9.59 6.19 -15.41
CA HIS A 274 -10.41 7.06 -14.56
C HIS A 274 -10.98 8.25 -15.34
N ARG A 275 -10.18 8.99 -16.11
CA ARG A 275 -10.62 10.14 -16.92
C ARG A 275 -11.66 9.74 -17.97
N GLY A 276 -11.50 8.56 -18.58
CA GLY A 276 -12.44 7.99 -19.55
C GLY A 276 -13.70 7.38 -18.91
N GLY A 277 -13.79 7.35 -17.58
CA GLY A 277 -14.91 6.74 -16.85
C GLY A 277 -14.97 5.22 -17.01
N LEU A 278 -13.81 4.56 -17.07
CA LEU A 278 -13.65 3.12 -17.21
C LEU A 278 -13.45 2.48 -15.84
N PHE A 279 -14.49 1.79 -15.34
CA PHE A 279 -14.48 1.14 -14.03
C PHE A 279 -14.91 -0.33 -14.13
N PRO A 280 -14.22 -1.17 -14.93
CA PRO A 280 -14.58 -2.57 -15.08
C PRO A 280 -14.53 -3.30 -13.74
N PRO A 281 -15.46 -4.24 -13.47
CA PRO A 281 -15.36 -5.13 -12.32
C PRO A 281 -14.17 -6.07 -12.49
N ARG A 282 -13.36 -6.21 -11.44
CA ARG A 282 -12.29 -7.21 -11.35
C ARG A 282 -12.70 -8.24 -10.30
N PRO A 283 -13.25 -9.40 -10.68
CA PRO A 283 -13.54 -10.44 -9.72
C PRO A 283 -12.22 -11.00 -9.16
N ILE A 284 -12.20 -11.43 -7.90
CA ILE A 284 -10.99 -11.98 -7.26
C ILE A 284 -11.19 -13.46 -6.99
N ALA A 285 -10.24 -14.27 -7.44
CA ALA A 285 -10.20 -15.70 -7.17
C ALA A 285 -9.96 -15.96 -5.67
N HIS A 286 -10.78 -16.82 -5.06
CA HIS A 286 -10.64 -17.27 -3.69
C HIS A 286 -10.98 -18.77 -3.59
N SER A 287 -10.82 -19.36 -2.40
CA SER A 287 -10.90 -20.81 -2.19
C SER A 287 -12.27 -21.45 -2.50
N LYS A 288 -13.33 -20.64 -2.68
CA LYS A 288 -14.70 -21.09 -2.95
C LYS A 288 -15.27 -20.58 -4.28
N GLY A 289 -14.51 -19.84 -5.08
CA GLY A 289 -14.97 -19.29 -6.36
C GLY A 289 -14.31 -17.97 -6.74
N TRP A 290 -15.03 -17.13 -7.48
CA TRP A 290 -14.67 -15.75 -7.78
C TRP A 290 -15.70 -14.85 -7.09
N GLU A 291 -15.23 -13.92 -6.25
CA GLU A 291 -16.09 -12.99 -5.51
C GLU A 291 -15.56 -11.57 -5.68
N CYS A 292 -16.49 -10.64 -5.85
CA CYS A 292 -16.28 -9.22 -5.67
C CYS A 292 -17.52 -8.76 -4.90
N PRO A 293 -17.41 -8.49 -3.58
CA PRO A 293 -18.57 -8.09 -2.76
C PRO A 293 -19.31 -6.90 -3.35
N SER A 294 -18.56 -5.95 -3.90
CA SER A 294 -19.02 -4.77 -4.62
C SER A 294 -19.72 -5.06 -5.95
N CYS A 295 -19.42 -6.21 -6.57
CA CYS A 295 -19.96 -6.61 -7.87
C CYS A 295 -21.13 -7.60 -7.70
N GLN A 296 -21.22 -8.32 -6.58
CA GLN A 296 -22.26 -9.31 -6.29
C GLN A 296 -23.42 -8.75 -5.45
N ALA A 297 -23.91 -7.55 -5.80
CA ALA A 297 -24.98 -6.88 -5.05
C ALA A 297 -26.34 -7.61 -5.07
N ASP A 298 -26.56 -8.57 -5.99
CA ASP A 298 -27.84 -9.26 -6.21
C ASP A 298 -27.82 -10.75 -5.75
N ASP A 299 -27.54 -11.02 -4.47
CA ASP A 299 -27.67 -12.34 -3.82
C ASP A 299 -27.00 -13.52 -4.60
N GLY A 300 -25.91 -13.26 -5.32
CA GLY A 300 -25.18 -14.27 -6.09
C GLY A 300 -25.85 -14.76 -7.38
N LYS A 301 -26.84 -14.03 -7.92
CA LYS A 301 -27.48 -14.37 -9.22
C LYS A 301 -26.63 -14.02 -10.44
N ASP A 302 -25.74 -13.04 -10.33
CA ASP A 302 -24.78 -12.69 -11.37
C ASP A 302 -23.49 -13.52 -11.18
N ARG A 303 -23.15 -14.38 -12.15
CA ARG A 303 -21.89 -15.13 -12.17
C ARG A 303 -20.79 -14.30 -12.84
N TYR A 304 -20.06 -13.53 -12.05
CA TYR A 304 -18.81 -12.90 -12.46
C TYR A 304 -17.64 -13.87 -12.22
N ASP A 305 -17.54 -14.90 -13.06
CA ASP A 305 -16.42 -15.84 -13.02
C ASP A 305 -15.26 -15.39 -13.93
N SER A 306 -14.20 -16.18 -14.00
CA SER A 306 -13.03 -15.88 -14.81
C SER A 306 -13.33 -15.78 -16.30
N GLU A 307 -14.21 -16.63 -16.84
CA GLU A 307 -14.51 -16.62 -18.27
C GLU A 307 -15.27 -15.36 -18.66
N TRP A 308 -16.24 -14.97 -17.82
CA TRP A 308 -16.95 -13.72 -17.97
C TRP A 308 -16.00 -12.51 -17.95
N PHE A 309 -15.03 -12.50 -17.03
CA PHE A 309 -14.09 -11.40 -16.92
C PHE A 309 -13.13 -11.31 -18.11
N GLU A 310 -12.59 -12.45 -18.58
CA GLU A 310 -11.77 -12.48 -19.79
C GLU A 310 -12.54 -11.98 -21.01
N GLN A 311 -13.82 -12.35 -21.15
CA GLN A 311 -14.67 -11.86 -22.23
C GLN A 311 -14.92 -10.35 -22.13
N LEU A 312 -15.13 -9.82 -20.92
CA LEU A 312 -15.27 -8.36 -20.72
C LEU A 312 -14.01 -7.62 -21.17
N LEU A 313 -12.82 -8.17 -20.90
CA LEU A 313 -11.53 -7.59 -21.26
C LEU A 313 -11.21 -7.62 -22.76
N ASP A 314 -12.02 -8.28 -23.58
CA ASP A 314 -11.89 -8.23 -25.04
C ASP A 314 -12.43 -6.91 -25.65
N ASP A 315 -13.10 -6.07 -24.85
CA ASP A 315 -13.48 -4.72 -25.30
C ASP A 315 -12.24 -3.84 -25.55
N ASP A 316 -12.19 -3.19 -26.71
CA ASP A 316 -11.07 -2.35 -27.13
C ASP A 316 -10.77 -1.20 -26.15
N LEU A 317 -11.81 -0.69 -25.45
CA LEU A 317 -11.65 0.35 -24.43
C LEU A 317 -10.84 -0.13 -23.23
N LEU A 318 -10.79 -1.44 -22.98
CA LEU A 318 -10.07 -2.05 -21.86
C LEU A 318 -8.70 -2.59 -22.25
N SER A 319 -8.25 -2.42 -23.49
CA SER A 319 -6.97 -2.96 -24.00
C SER A 319 -5.76 -2.54 -23.16
N ALA A 320 -5.66 -1.26 -22.79
CA ALA A 320 -4.57 -0.75 -21.95
C ALA A 320 -4.62 -1.33 -20.52
N TYR A 321 -5.83 -1.42 -19.93
CA TYR A 321 -6.04 -2.03 -18.63
C TYR A 321 -5.65 -3.51 -18.63
N ARG A 322 -6.13 -4.26 -19.63
CA ARG A 322 -5.79 -5.68 -19.86
C ARG A 322 -4.28 -5.88 -19.94
N GLY A 323 -3.57 -5.02 -20.67
CA GLY A 323 -2.11 -5.11 -20.82
C GLY A 323 -1.33 -4.95 -19.51
N VAL A 324 -1.90 -4.29 -18.51
CA VAL A 324 -1.30 -4.19 -17.16
C VAL A 324 -1.62 -5.41 -16.31
N ILE A 325 -2.86 -5.93 -16.39
CA ILE A 325 -3.32 -6.96 -15.46
C ILE A 325 -3.07 -8.41 -15.92
N SER A 326 -2.67 -8.60 -17.17
CA SER A 326 -2.40 -9.92 -17.79
C SER A 326 -1.13 -10.62 -17.29
#